data_AF-A0A7Y5UK82-F1
#
_entry.id   AF-A0A7Y5UK82-F1
#
_cell.length_a   1.000
_cell.length_b   1.000
_cell.length_c   1.000
_cell.angle_alpha   90.00
_cell.angle_beta   90.00
_cell.angle_gamma   90.00
#
_symmetry.space_group_name_H-M   'P 1'
#
loop_
_entity.id
_entity.type
_entity.pdbx_description
1 polymer ?
#
loop_
_entity_poly.entity_id
_entity_poly.type
_entity_poly.pdbx_seq_one_letter_code
_entity_poly.pdbx_strand_id
1 'polypeptide(L)'
;MVKKLQKMAQKQAAAPASLLDNQLAQTIKDSAQQIWLAGLGAFAKAQGEGTKVFETLIKEGTSLHRKTQAAAGERLGDVAGKMTAMAGEVGSKANAQWDKLEGIFEERTARALSKMGVPTAKDVAALTERVDALAAAVARLGGHTAPAATA
;
A
#
# COMPACT_ATOMS: atom_id res chain seq x y z
N MET A 1 4.46 39.18 -59.66
CA MET A 1 3.18 39.05 -58.92
C MET A 1 2.99 37.71 -58.17
N VAL A 2 3.98 36.81 -58.13
CA VAL A 2 3.83 35.46 -57.51
C VAL A 2 3.96 35.46 -55.98
N LYS A 3 4.75 36.37 -55.39
CA LYS A 3 4.91 36.48 -53.92
C LYS A 3 3.61 36.83 -53.17
N LYS A 4 2.66 37.49 -53.84
CA LYS A 4 1.37 37.86 -53.23
C LYS A 4 0.41 36.65 -53.15
N LEU A 5 0.56 35.67 -54.04
CA LEU A 5 -0.23 34.44 -54.06
C LEU A 5 0.25 33.43 -53.02
N GLN A 6 1.57 33.26 -52.84
CA GLN A 6 2.12 32.40 -51.77
C GLN A 6 1.74 32.88 -50.37
N LYS A 7 1.73 34.20 -50.14
CA LYS A 7 1.37 34.77 -48.83
C LYS A 7 -0.13 34.63 -48.50
N MET A 8 -0.99 34.53 -49.51
CA MET A 8 -2.41 34.21 -49.31
C MET A 8 -2.63 32.72 -49.04
N ALA A 9 -1.90 31.82 -49.72
CA ALA A 9 -1.97 30.39 -49.46
C ALA A 9 -1.53 30.01 -48.03
N GLN A 10 -0.47 30.65 -47.50
CA GLN A 10 -0.03 30.43 -46.12
C GLN A 10 -1.00 30.99 -45.06
N LYS A 11 -1.67 32.11 -45.35
CA LYS A 11 -2.66 32.72 -44.43
C LYS A 11 -3.96 31.92 -44.39
N GLN A 12 -4.27 31.18 -45.45
CA GLN A 12 -5.45 30.32 -45.54
C GLN A 12 -5.22 28.95 -44.88
N ALA A 13 -3.98 28.47 -44.80
CA ALA A 13 -3.62 27.22 -44.12
C ALA A 13 -3.59 27.32 -42.58
N ALA A 14 -3.35 28.51 -42.00
CA ALA A 14 -3.23 28.70 -40.56
C ALA A 14 -4.52 29.12 -39.83
N ALA A 15 -5.55 29.57 -40.57
CA ALA A 15 -6.81 30.05 -39.98
C ALA A 15 -7.81 28.95 -39.51
N PRO A 16 -7.90 27.76 -40.14
CA PRO A 16 -8.89 26.77 -39.69
C PRO A 16 -8.43 25.96 -38.46
N ALA A 17 -7.11 25.81 -38.24
CA ALA A 17 -6.61 24.99 -37.14
C ALA A 17 -6.80 25.65 -35.75
N SER A 18 -6.56 26.97 -35.62
CA SER A 18 -6.65 27.67 -34.34
C SER A 18 -8.08 27.91 -33.83
N LEU A 19 -9.06 27.98 -34.73
CA LEU A 19 -10.48 28.12 -34.35
C LEU A 19 -11.07 26.78 -33.88
N LEU A 20 -10.66 25.67 -34.49
CA LEU A 20 -11.04 24.32 -34.08
C LEU A 20 -10.45 23.97 -32.71
N ASP A 21 -9.19 24.35 -32.46
CA ASP A 21 -8.52 24.13 -31.16
C ASP A 21 -9.19 24.88 -30.01
N ASN A 22 -9.62 26.13 -30.25
CA ASN A 22 -10.36 26.91 -29.27
C ASN A 22 -11.76 26.34 -28.99
N GLN A 23 -12.48 25.89 -30.01
CA GLN A 23 -13.80 25.27 -29.81
C GLN A 23 -13.71 23.92 -29.08
N LEU A 24 -12.69 23.12 -29.39
CA LEU A 24 -12.44 21.85 -28.71
C LEU A 24 -12.03 22.07 -27.25
N ALA A 25 -11.17 23.06 -26.99
CA ALA A 25 -10.76 23.43 -25.63
C ALA A 25 -11.95 23.92 -24.77
N GLN A 26 -12.88 24.70 -25.34
CA GLN A 26 -14.10 25.09 -24.62
C GLN A 26 -15.00 23.88 -24.34
N THR A 27 -15.20 23.00 -25.32
CA THR A 27 -16.03 21.79 -25.14
C THR A 27 -15.47 20.85 -24.08
N ILE A 28 -14.13 20.69 -24.03
CA ILE A 28 -13.47 19.89 -23.00
C ILE A 28 -13.61 20.54 -21.62
N LYS A 29 -13.46 21.86 -21.52
CA LYS A 29 -13.63 22.61 -20.27
C LYS A 29 -15.05 22.49 -19.73
N ASP A 30 -16.05 22.63 -20.60
CA ASP A 30 -17.46 22.49 -20.23
C ASP A 30 -17.78 21.06 -19.79
N SER A 31 -17.24 20.06 -20.49
CA SER A 31 -17.39 18.64 -20.12
C SER A 31 -16.70 18.33 -18.79
N ALA A 32 -15.49 18.83 -18.57
CA ALA A 32 -14.77 18.66 -17.31
C ALA A 32 -15.50 19.32 -16.14
N GLN A 33 -16.11 20.50 -16.37
CA GLN A 33 -16.92 21.19 -15.37
C GLN A 33 -18.22 20.42 -15.06
N GLN A 34 -18.85 19.82 -16.07
CA GLN A 34 -20.02 18.95 -15.86
C GLN A 34 -19.66 17.67 -15.10
N ILE A 35 -18.54 17.02 -15.44
CA ILE A 35 -18.05 15.84 -14.70
C ILE A 35 -17.73 16.22 -13.25
N TRP A 36 -17.13 17.38 -13.02
CA TRP A 36 -16.83 17.87 -11.67
C TRP A 36 -18.10 18.15 -10.85
N LEU A 37 -19.09 18.82 -11.44
CA LEU A 37 -20.39 19.09 -10.79
C LEU A 37 -21.18 17.81 -10.54
N ALA A 38 -21.15 16.86 -11.48
CA ALA A 38 -21.75 15.53 -11.30
C ALA A 38 -21.04 14.72 -10.21
N GLY A 39 -19.71 14.82 -10.13
CA GLY A 39 -18.91 14.21 -9.07
C GLY A 39 -19.25 14.78 -7.69
N LEU A 40 -19.38 16.11 -7.58
CA LEU A 40 -19.82 16.77 -6.34
C LEU A 40 -21.27 16.44 -5.98
N GLY A 41 -22.17 16.33 -6.97
CA GLY A 41 -23.57 15.93 -6.76
C GLY A 41 -23.71 14.48 -6.31
N ALA A 42 -22.93 13.55 -6.89
CA ALA A 42 -22.89 12.15 -6.49
C ALA A 42 -22.28 11.97 -5.09
N PHE A 43 -21.22 12.72 -4.78
CA PHE A 43 -20.62 12.74 -3.44
C PHE A 43 -21.60 13.29 -2.39
N ALA A 44 -22.30 14.38 -2.68
CA ALA A 44 -23.34 14.92 -1.80
C ALA A 44 -24.52 13.95 -1.63
N LYS A 45 -24.92 13.24 -2.70
CA LYS A 45 -25.97 12.21 -2.63
C LYS A 45 -25.55 11.00 -1.80
N ALA A 46 -24.29 10.57 -1.91
CA ALA A 46 -23.73 9.54 -1.05
C ALA A 46 -23.64 9.98 0.43
N GLN A 47 -23.40 11.26 0.71
CA GLN A 47 -23.35 11.79 2.07
C GLN A 47 -24.75 11.92 2.71
N GLY A 48 -25.79 12.22 1.92
CA GLY A 48 -27.17 12.36 2.40
C GLY A 48 -27.98 11.05 2.45
N GLU A 49 -27.67 10.06 1.60
CA GLU A 49 -28.40 8.79 1.51
C GLU A 49 -27.59 7.57 2.00
N GLY A 50 -26.27 7.72 2.18
CA GLY A 50 -25.35 6.63 2.55
C GLY A 50 -25.71 5.94 3.87
N THR A 51 -26.10 6.69 4.91
CA THR A 51 -26.48 6.11 6.20
C THR A 51 -27.79 5.31 6.12
N LYS A 52 -28.78 5.77 5.34
CA LYS A 52 -30.06 5.05 5.17
C LYS A 52 -29.89 3.76 4.37
N VAL A 53 -29.07 3.80 3.32
CA VAL A 53 -28.74 2.60 2.54
C VAL A 53 -27.90 1.64 3.39
N PHE A 54 -26.96 2.15 4.18
CA PHE A 54 -26.17 1.34 5.11
C PHE A 54 -27.02 0.70 6.21
N GLU A 55 -27.92 1.45 6.86
CA GLU A 55 -28.88 0.91 7.84
C GLU A 55 -29.81 -0.12 7.22
N THR A 56 -30.27 0.10 5.99
CA THR A 56 -31.09 -0.87 5.23
C THR A 56 -30.29 -2.14 4.94
N LEU A 57 -29.04 -2.01 4.48
CA LEU A 57 -28.14 -3.15 4.25
C LEU A 57 -27.79 -3.89 5.55
N ILE A 58 -27.63 -3.20 6.68
CA ILE A 58 -27.44 -3.84 7.99
C ILE A 58 -28.70 -4.61 8.39
N LYS A 59 -29.88 -4.03 8.21
CA LYS A 59 -31.15 -4.69 8.54
C LYS A 59 -31.41 -5.91 7.66
N GLU A 60 -31.08 -5.82 6.37
CA GLU A 60 -31.15 -6.95 5.44
C GLU A 60 -30.11 -8.02 5.77
N GLY A 61 -28.87 -7.62 6.08
CA GLY A 61 -27.80 -8.53 6.50
C GLY A 61 -28.11 -9.26 7.80
N THR A 62 -28.68 -8.59 8.80
CA THR A 62 -29.09 -9.20 10.08
C THR A 62 -30.28 -10.14 9.92
N SER A 63 -31.25 -9.79 9.07
CA SER A 63 -32.38 -10.66 8.71
C SER A 63 -31.91 -11.89 7.94
N LEU A 64 -31.01 -11.72 6.97
CA LEU A 64 -30.40 -12.81 6.22
C LEU A 64 -29.57 -13.71 7.14
N HIS A 65 -28.74 -13.14 8.02
CA HIS A 65 -27.96 -13.89 8.99
C HIS A 65 -28.85 -14.71 9.94
N ARG A 66 -29.96 -14.14 10.44
CA ARG A 66 -30.93 -14.88 11.26
C ARG A 66 -31.62 -16.00 10.47
N LYS A 67 -32.04 -15.75 9.23
CA LYS A 67 -32.65 -16.78 8.37
C LYS A 67 -31.66 -17.88 8.02
N THR A 68 -30.42 -17.53 7.72
CA THR A 68 -29.33 -18.48 7.46
C THR A 68 -28.96 -19.23 8.72
N GLN A 69 -28.91 -18.60 9.90
CA GLN A 69 -28.66 -19.27 11.18
C GLN A 69 -29.81 -20.20 11.57
N ALA A 70 -31.06 -19.83 11.32
CA ALA A 70 -32.21 -20.70 11.56
C ALA A 70 -32.24 -21.89 10.59
N ALA A 71 -31.95 -21.67 9.30
CA ALA A 71 -31.86 -22.74 8.30
C ALA A 71 -30.60 -23.61 8.45
N ALA A 72 -29.51 -23.06 8.99
CA ALA A 72 -28.27 -23.78 9.27
C ALA A 72 -28.29 -24.44 10.65
N GLY A 73 -29.06 -23.96 11.62
CA GLY A 73 -29.17 -24.54 12.96
C GLY A 73 -29.65 -26.00 12.95
N GLU A 74 -30.49 -26.36 11.98
CA GLU A 74 -30.98 -27.73 11.78
C GLU A 74 -29.91 -28.67 11.16
N ARG A 75 -28.82 -28.12 10.59
CA ARG A 75 -27.72 -28.89 9.97
C ARG A 75 -26.35 -28.71 10.65
N LEU A 76 -26.21 -27.69 11.49
CA LEU A 76 -24.98 -27.35 12.22
C LEU A 76 -24.77 -28.22 13.46
N GLY A 77 -25.82 -28.81 14.06
CA GLY A 77 -25.66 -29.66 15.25
C GLY A 77 -24.70 -30.84 15.01
N ASP A 78 -24.87 -31.55 13.90
CA ASP A 78 -24.06 -32.73 13.56
C ASP A 78 -22.70 -32.38 12.93
N VAL A 79 -22.61 -31.22 12.27
CA VAL A 79 -21.39 -30.76 11.60
C VAL A 79 -20.48 -29.97 12.54
N ALA A 80 -21.02 -29.18 13.47
CA ALA A 80 -20.25 -28.47 14.48
C ALA A 80 -19.57 -29.43 15.47
N GLY A 81 -20.23 -30.54 15.82
CA GLY A 81 -19.60 -31.60 16.62
C GLY A 81 -18.40 -32.25 15.90
N LYS A 82 -18.54 -32.53 14.60
CA LYS A 82 -17.46 -33.11 13.78
C LYS A 82 -16.35 -32.10 13.45
N MET A 83 -16.69 -30.83 13.27
CA MET A 83 -15.75 -29.75 12.99
C MET A 83 -14.97 -29.33 14.24
N THR A 84 -15.58 -29.39 15.43
CA THR A 84 -14.87 -29.19 16.71
C THR A 84 -13.84 -30.29 16.95
N ALA A 85 -14.19 -31.55 16.66
CA ALA A 85 -13.26 -32.67 16.73
C ALA A 85 -12.10 -32.53 15.71
N MET A 86 -12.40 -32.14 14.46
CA MET A 86 -11.35 -31.84 13.47
C MET A 86 -10.51 -30.60 13.82
N ALA A 87 -11.10 -29.56 14.41
CA ALA A 87 -10.36 -28.38 14.85
C ALA A 87 -9.36 -28.70 15.97
N GLY A 88 -9.63 -29.70 16.82
CA GLY A 88 -8.68 -30.21 17.81
C GLY A 88 -7.47 -30.93 17.18
N GLU A 89 -7.68 -31.76 16.16
CA GLU A 89 -6.59 -32.45 15.44
C GLU A 89 -5.84 -31.53 14.45
N VAL A 90 -6.54 -30.59 13.82
CA VAL A 90 -5.93 -29.60 12.92
C VAL A 90 -5.20 -28.52 13.73
N GLY A 91 -5.72 -28.07 14.88
CA GLY A 91 -5.05 -27.08 15.73
C GLY A 91 -3.70 -27.56 16.25
N SER A 92 -3.60 -28.83 16.64
CA SER A 92 -2.33 -29.42 17.11
C SER A 92 -1.31 -29.65 15.97
N LYS A 93 -1.75 -30.02 14.76
CA LYS A 93 -0.87 -30.12 13.57
C LYS A 93 -0.57 -28.78 12.89
N ALA A 94 -1.44 -27.79 13.05
CA ALA A 94 -1.29 -26.46 12.48
C ALA A 94 -0.28 -25.62 13.25
N ASN A 95 -0.12 -25.78 14.57
CA ASN A 95 0.92 -25.05 15.32
C ASN A 95 2.32 -25.23 14.71
N ALA A 96 2.69 -26.45 14.31
CA ALA A 96 3.99 -26.69 13.65
C ALA A 96 4.10 -26.00 12.26
N GLN A 97 2.98 -25.78 11.57
CA GLN A 97 2.97 -25.03 10.32
C GLN A 97 2.95 -23.52 10.57
N TRP A 98 2.35 -23.06 11.67
CA TRP A 98 2.40 -21.67 12.12
C TRP A 98 3.81 -21.25 12.51
N ASP A 99 4.57 -22.09 13.21
CA ASP A 99 5.99 -21.82 13.53
C ASP A 99 6.83 -21.66 12.24
N LYS A 100 6.52 -22.46 11.20
CA LYS A 100 7.18 -22.35 9.90
C LYS A 100 6.79 -21.07 9.16
N LEU A 101 5.52 -20.63 9.28
CA LEU A 101 5.05 -19.38 8.73
C LEU A 101 5.61 -18.17 9.48
N GLU A 102 5.81 -18.28 10.79
CA GLU A 102 6.49 -17.28 11.62
C GLU A 102 7.91 -17.05 11.12
N GLY A 103 8.67 -18.11 10.86
CA GLY A 103 10.01 -17.99 10.28
C GLY A 103 10.04 -17.33 8.89
N ILE A 104 9.07 -17.65 8.02
CA ILE A 104 8.97 -17.01 6.68
C ILE A 104 8.55 -15.55 6.80
N PHE A 105 7.64 -15.24 7.72
CA PHE A 105 7.19 -13.88 7.97
C PHE A 105 8.33 -13.02 8.53
N GLU A 106 9.09 -13.55 9.49
CA GLU A 106 10.26 -12.89 10.05
C GLU A 106 11.31 -12.63 8.97
N GLU A 107 11.60 -13.63 8.11
CA GLU A 107 12.56 -13.45 7.01
C GLU A 107 12.10 -12.37 6.02
N ARG A 108 10.80 -12.36 5.64
CA ARG A 108 10.24 -11.35 4.75
C ARG A 108 10.25 -9.97 5.38
N THR A 109 9.96 -9.88 6.68
CA THR A 109 9.96 -8.63 7.45
C THR A 109 11.37 -8.09 7.60
N ALA A 110 12.34 -8.93 7.94
CA ALA A 110 13.76 -8.60 8.01
C ALA A 110 14.26 -8.09 6.66
N ARG A 111 13.97 -8.78 5.55
CA ARG A 111 14.35 -8.34 4.19
C ARG A 111 13.73 -6.98 3.82
N ALA A 112 12.49 -6.72 4.21
CA ALA A 112 11.83 -5.44 3.97
C ALA A 112 12.48 -4.30 4.79
N LEU A 113 12.76 -4.55 6.07
CA LEU A 113 13.45 -3.61 6.96
C LEU A 113 14.87 -3.30 6.47
N SER A 114 15.64 -4.31 6.06
CA SER A 114 16.98 -4.10 5.49
C SER A 114 16.93 -3.29 4.20
N LYS A 115 15.92 -3.50 3.34
CA LYS A 115 15.75 -2.70 2.11
C LYS A 115 15.39 -1.24 2.40
N MET A 116 14.77 -0.97 3.54
CA MET A 116 14.52 0.40 4.04
C MET A 116 15.71 0.99 4.82
N GLY A 117 16.83 0.27 4.90
CA GLY A 117 18.06 0.74 5.54
C GLY A 117 18.06 0.60 7.07
N VAL A 118 17.16 -0.19 7.65
CA VAL A 118 17.14 -0.48 9.09
C VAL A 118 18.18 -1.58 9.38
N PRO A 119 19.25 -1.31 10.14
CA PRO A 119 20.24 -2.32 10.51
C PRO A 119 19.63 -3.37 11.44
N THR A 120 20.04 -4.63 11.30
CA THR A 120 19.58 -5.70 12.19
C THR A 120 20.40 -5.75 13.47
N ALA A 121 19.90 -6.41 14.51
CA ALA A 121 20.64 -6.62 15.76
C ALA A 121 21.99 -7.34 15.54
N LYS A 122 22.06 -8.26 14.56
CA LYS A 122 23.30 -8.95 14.19
C LYS A 122 24.31 -8.01 13.55
N ASP A 123 23.85 -7.08 12.73
CA ASP A 123 24.72 -6.08 12.08
C ASP A 123 25.33 -5.13 13.13
N VAL A 124 24.52 -4.72 14.12
CA VAL A 124 24.99 -3.88 15.23
C VAL A 124 26.01 -4.63 16.09
N ALA A 125 25.76 -5.91 16.40
CA ALA A 125 26.70 -6.74 17.16
C ALA A 125 28.04 -6.91 16.42
N ALA A 126 28.00 -7.24 15.13
CA ALA A 126 29.20 -7.39 14.30
C ALA A 126 29.98 -6.07 14.17
N LEU A 127 29.29 -4.94 14.10
CA LEU A 127 29.92 -3.62 14.09
C LEU A 127 30.58 -3.32 15.45
N THR A 128 29.92 -3.65 16.55
CA THR A 128 30.45 -3.45 17.91
C THR A 128 31.75 -4.23 18.09
N GLU A 129 31.77 -5.51 17.70
CA GLU A 129 32.99 -6.33 17.78
C GLU A 129 34.14 -5.75 16.95
N ARG A 130 33.85 -5.24 15.74
CA ARG A 130 34.85 -4.56 14.90
C ARG A 130 35.36 -3.27 15.53
N VAL A 131 34.49 -2.51 16.18
CA VAL A 131 34.86 -1.29 16.91
C VAL A 131 35.75 -1.64 18.09
N ASP A 132 35.43 -2.67 18.85
CA ASP A 132 36.24 -3.13 19.99
C ASP A 132 37.61 -3.63 19.53
N ALA A 133 37.66 -4.41 18.45
CA ALA A 133 38.92 -4.87 17.86
C ALA A 133 39.77 -3.70 17.34
N LEU A 134 39.15 -2.70 16.72
CA LEU A 134 39.84 -1.51 16.24
C LEU A 134 40.32 -0.64 17.42
N ALA A 135 39.49 -0.48 18.46
CA ALA A 135 39.86 0.23 19.67
C ALA A 135 41.07 -0.43 20.36
N ALA A 136 41.09 -1.75 20.43
CA ALA A 136 42.24 -2.50 20.92
C ALA A 136 43.49 -2.32 20.03
N ALA A 137 43.34 -2.34 18.71
CA ALA A 137 44.46 -2.09 17.79
C ALA A 137 45.01 -0.66 17.90
N VAL A 138 44.13 0.35 18.00
CA VAL A 138 44.51 1.75 18.20
C VAL A 138 45.17 1.95 19.56
N ALA A 139 44.67 1.34 20.63
CA ALA A 139 45.31 1.38 21.95
C ALA A 139 46.72 0.79 21.91
N ARG A 140 46.94 -0.29 21.15
CA ARG A 140 48.26 -0.89 20.95
C ARG A 140 49.22 0.00 20.14
N LEU A 141 48.72 0.74 19.15
CA LEU A 141 49.52 1.73 18.41
C LEU A 141 49.78 3.01 19.21
N GLY A 142 48.79 3.50 19.96
CA GLY A 142 48.88 4.69 20.82
C GLY A 142 49.76 4.47 22.06
N GLY A 143 49.95 3.22 22.47
CA GLY A 143 50.92 2.82 23.50
C GLY A 143 52.40 2.91 23.06
N HIS A 144 52.69 3.34 21.83
CA HIS A 144 54.06 3.50 21.32
C HIS A 144 54.59 4.94 21.34
N THR A 145 53.83 5.91 21.86
CA THR A 145 54.33 7.26 22.16
C THR A 145 54.41 7.51 23.65
N ALA A 146 55.37 6.83 24.30
CA ALA A 146 56.35 7.37 25.27
C ALA A 146 56.88 6.25 26.18
N PRO A 147 58.21 6.11 26.25
CA PRO A 147 58.88 6.38 27.51
C PRO A 147 59.51 7.75 27.40
N ALA A 148 59.13 8.64 28.31
CA ALA A 148 59.95 9.78 28.65
C ALA A 148 61.31 9.24 29.12
N ALA A 149 62.32 9.32 28.25
CA ALA A 149 63.70 9.21 28.65
C ALA A 149 64.16 10.59 29.09
N THR A 150 64.39 10.69 30.39
CA THR A 150 65.15 11.71 31.11
C THR A 150 66.41 12.18 30.38
N ALA A 151 66.55 13.50 30.21
CA ALA A 151 67.76 14.29 30.43
C ALA A 151 67.41 15.78 30.40
#